data_AF-A0A511YJX5-F1
#
_entry.id   AF-A0A511YJX5-F1
#
_cell.length_a   1.000
_cell.length_b   1.000
_cell.length_c   1.000
_cell.angle_alpha   90.00
_cell.angle_beta   90.00
_cell.angle_gamma   90.00
#
_symmetry.space_group_name_H-M   'P 1'
#
loop_
_entity.id
_entity.type
_entity.pdbx_description
1 polymer ?
#
loop_
_entity_poly.entity_id
_entity_poly.type
_entity_poly.pdbx_seq_one_letter_code
_entity_poly.pdbx_strand_id
1 'polypeptide(L)'
;MNERTPVYFIDEKDIREIVKKENPSGKVGDLDIPALEKKISNLPAVDSANVYLNLNGKLNLDIRQRVPVFRLNKEGRDFYVDEKGVEFPISKTYSHPCMLVTGNVKRDEYEKLAELVEKIDKDDFSKKYFIGISKDRNGNYNLLTSEGHYKVEIGDLDHIDFKVRGFKTFVEKYLVYQDPEKYSRVSVKYQNQIVTTLNPYFKENDSILQAGNKELAKAPLVTVRKTEGQPKLTESRKISSPSVKAKESEKKKTITTLRETKRIEKKPAAAKPKKKATVKIE
;
A
#
# COMPACT_ATOMS: atom_id res chain seq x y z
N MET A 1 9.74 -0.11 17.94
CA MET A 1 10.48 0.48 16.80
C MET A 1 10.55 -0.59 15.74
N ASN A 2 10.28 -0.30 14.47
CA ASN A 2 10.40 -1.34 13.44
C ASN A 2 11.89 -1.53 13.15
N GLU A 3 12.43 -2.67 13.57
CA GLU A 3 13.75 -3.13 13.15
C GLU A 3 13.64 -3.51 11.66
N ARG A 4 14.06 -2.59 10.78
CA ARG A 4 14.06 -2.84 9.33
C ARG A 4 15.07 -3.95 9.05
N THR A 5 14.59 -5.09 8.57
CA THR A 5 15.40 -6.27 8.24
C THR A 5 16.57 -5.87 7.33
N PRO A 6 17.82 -6.26 7.64
CA PRO A 6 18.96 -5.91 6.80
C PRO A 6 18.84 -6.55 5.40
N VAL A 7 19.35 -5.82 4.40
CA VAL A 7 19.32 -6.19 2.98
C VAL A 7 20.74 -6.49 2.47
N TYR A 8 20.84 -7.49 1.60
CA TYR A 8 22.11 -8.04 1.12
C TYR A 8 22.07 -8.27 -0.41
N PHE A 9 21.64 -7.25 -1.17
CA PHE A 9 21.55 -7.30 -2.62
C PHE A 9 22.89 -7.13 -3.34
N ILE A 10 23.87 -6.49 -2.67
CA ILE A 10 25.18 -6.12 -3.20
C ILE A 10 26.26 -6.54 -2.20
N ASP A 11 27.28 -7.27 -2.66
CA ASP A 11 28.42 -7.65 -1.83
C ASP A 11 29.57 -6.63 -1.91
N GLU A 12 30.39 -6.58 -0.86
CA GLU A 12 31.60 -5.75 -0.81
C GLU A 12 32.59 -6.09 -1.93
N LYS A 13 32.58 -7.35 -2.41
CA LYS A 13 33.40 -7.85 -3.52
C LYS A 13 33.04 -7.15 -4.83
N ASP A 14 31.75 -7.08 -5.16
CA ASP A 14 31.23 -6.45 -6.38
C ASP A 14 31.66 -4.97 -6.44
N ILE A 15 31.53 -4.27 -5.32
CA ILE A 15 31.96 -2.87 -5.16
C ILE A 15 33.47 -2.74 -5.32
N ARG A 16 34.28 -3.62 -4.70
CA ARG A 16 35.74 -3.61 -4.86
C ARG A 16 36.18 -3.88 -6.31
N GLU A 17 35.44 -4.69 -7.08
CA GLU A 17 35.70 -4.90 -8.50
C GLU A 17 35.34 -3.68 -9.35
N ILE A 18 34.21 -3.02 -9.06
CA ILE A 18 33.83 -1.75 -9.70
C ILE A 18 34.90 -0.67 -9.44
N VAL A 19 35.37 -0.53 -8.19
CA VAL A 19 36.42 0.43 -7.82
C VAL A 19 37.74 0.13 -8.53
N LYS A 20 38.18 -1.14 -8.58
CA LYS A 20 39.39 -1.56 -9.32
C LYS A 20 39.30 -1.29 -10.82
N LYS A 21 38.09 -1.43 -11.39
CA LYS A 21 37.85 -1.19 -12.82
C LYS A 21 37.91 0.31 -13.17
N GLU A 22 37.50 1.18 -12.25
CA GLU A 22 37.57 2.64 -12.44
C GLU A 22 38.92 3.24 -12.08
N ASN A 23 39.64 2.63 -11.12
CA ASN A 23 40.99 3.02 -10.75
C ASN A 23 42.01 1.88 -10.99
N PRO A 24 42.42 1.65 -12.25
CA PRO A 24 43.43 0.65 -12.58
C PRO A 24 44.86 1.06 -12.19
N SER A 25 45.13 2.35 -11.92
CA SER A 25 46.46 2.81 -11.46
C SER A 25 46.69 2.60 -9.96
N GLY A 26 45.62 2.39 -9.20
CA GLY A 26 45.63 2.30 -7.73
C GLY A 26 45.94 3.61 -7.01
N LYS A 27 46.13 4.72 -7.74
CA LYS A 27 46.47 6.02 -7.15
C LYS A 27 45.20 6.81 -6.86
N VAL A 28 45.14 7.45 -5.70
CA VAL A 28 44.00 8.29 -5.31
C VAL A 28 43.88 9.54 -6.17
N GLY A 29 44.99 10.13 -6.61
CA GLY A 29 44.99 11.35 -7.43
C GLY A 29 44.47 11.18 -8.86
N ASP A 30 44.40 9.94 -9.36
CA ASP A 30 43.91 9.61 -10.71
C ASP A 30 42.41 9.25 -10.70
N LEU A 31 41.76 9.20 -9.52
CA LEU A 31 40.38 8.73 -9.36
C LEU A 31 39.37 9.89 -9.47
N ASP A 32 38.52 9.83 -10.48
CA ASP A 32 37.29 10.63 -10.54
C ASP A 32 36.25 10.08 -9.53
N ILE A 33 36.25 10.69 -8.34
CA ILE A 33 35.31 10.36 -7.25
C ILE A 33 33.85 10.57 -7.67
N PRO A 34 33.43 11.72 -8.25
CA PRO A 34 32.08 11.90 -8.79
C PRO A 34 31.65 10.86 -9.83
N ALA A 35 32.53 10.44 -10.74
CA ALA A 35 32.20 9.39 -11.70
C ALA A 35 31.99 8.03 -11.02
N LEU A 36 32.86 7.65 -10.08
CA LEU A 36 32.73 6.42 -9.30
C LEU A 36 31.46 6.41 -8.44
N GLU A 37 31.16 7.52 -7.75
CA GLU A 37 29.93 7.69 -6.97
C GLU A 37 28.69 7.50 -7.84
N LYS A 38 28.62 8.22 -8.96
CA LYS A 38 27.53 8.11 -9.94
C LYS A 38 27.39 6.70 -10.52
N LYS A 39 28.51 5.99 -10.72
CA LYS A 39 28.53 4.61 -11.21
C LYS A 39 27.92 3.63 -10.21
N ILE A 40 28.17 3.84 -8.92
CA ILE A 40 27.61 3.02 -7.84
C ILE A 40 26.16 3.40 -7.55
N SER A 41 25.78 4.68 -7.59
CA SER A 41 24.38 5.11 -7.43
C SER A 41 23.47 4.63 -8.57
N ASN A 42 24.03 4.35 -9.75
CA ASN A 42 23.30 3.78 -10.89
C ASN A 42 23.02 2.26 -10.76
N LEU A 43 23.55 1.58 -9.73
CA LEU A 43 23.21 0.18 -9.47
C LEU A 43 21.76 0.09 -8.94
N PRO A 44 20.86 -0.70 -9.55
CA PRO A 44 19.42 -0.65 -9.23
C PRO A 44 19.05 -0.91 -7.76
N ALA A 45 19.86 -1.70 -7.05
CA ALA A 45 19.68 -2.02 -5.63
C ALA A 45 20.36 -1.03 -4.67
N VAL A 46 20.94 0.07 -5.16
CA VAL A 46 21.40 1.21 -4.33
C VAL A 46 20.29 2.25 -4.27
N ASP A 47 20.06 2.82 -3.09
CA ASP A 47 19.21 4.01 -2.89
C ASP A 47 20.04 5.31 -2.85
N SER A 48 21.21 5.26 -2.22
CA SER A 48 22.21 6.33 -2.26
C SER A 48 23.62 5.78 -2.04
N ALA A 49 24.60 6.25 -2.80
CA ALA A 49 26.01 6.09 -2.50
C ALA A 49 26.61 7.45 -2.14
N ASN A 50 27.62 7.45 -1.27
CA ASN A 50 28.49 8.60 -0.97
C ASN A 50 29.95 8.10 -1.01
N VAL A 51 30.79 8.70 -1.85
CA VAL A 51 32.19 8.30 -2.02
C VAL A 51 33.11 9.45 -1.65
N TYR A 52 34.02 9.25 -0.69
CA TYR A 52 34.86 10.33 -0.17
C TYR A 52 36.23 9.85 0.30
N LEU A 53 37.18 10.77 0.25
CA LEU A 53 38.54 10.57 0.74
C LEU A 53 38.69 11.11 2.17
N ASN A 54 39.20 10.29 3.08
CA ASN A 54 39.61 10.75 4.40
C ASN A 54 41.00 11.41 4.34
N LEU A 55 41.30 12.30 5.30
CA LEU A 55 42.60 13.00 5.42
C LEU A 55 43.81 12.05 5.41
N ASN A 56 43.63 10.79 5.82
CA ASN A 56 44.64 9.74 5.83
C ASN A 56 44.84 9.05 4.45
N GLY A 57 44.30 9.60 3.36
CA GLY A 57 44.38 9.03 2.01
C GLY A 57 43.56 7.74 1.78
N LYS A 58 42.75 7.31 2.77
CA LYS A 58 41.83 6.17 2.62
C LYS A 58 40.55 6.61 1.90
N LEU A 59 40.20 5.92 0.80
CA LEU A 59 38.91 6.03 0.12
C LEU A 59 37.82 5.26 0.90
N ASN A 60 36.64 5.86 1.05
CA ASN A 60 35.51 5.32 1.81
C ASN A 60 34.25 5.39 0.95
N LEU A 61 33.36 4.41 1.12
CA LEU A 61 32.16 4.24 0.30
C LEU A 61 30.96 3.92 1.20
N ASP A 62 30.17 4.94 1.53
CA ASP A 62 28.94 4.80 2.31
C ASP A 62 27.78 4.47 1.38
N ILE A 63 27.48 3.18 1.21
CA ILE A 63 26.45 2.68 0.29
C ILE A 63 25.19 2.27 1.08
N ARG A 64 24.07 2.93 0.79
CA ARG A 64 22.74 2.53 1.28
C ARG A 64 22.04 1.72 0.20
N GLN A 65 21.80 0.45 0.50
CA GLN A 65 21.00 -0.43 -0.35
C GLN A 65 19.51 -0.10 -0.24
N ARG A 66 18.78 -0.30 -1.34
CA ARG A 66 17.33 -0.10 -1.45
C ARG A 66 16.59 -1.21 -0.70
N VAL A 67 15.62 -0.86 0.13
CA VAL A 67 14.81 -1.82 0.91
C VAL A 67 13.46 -2.00 0.22
N PRO A 68 13.08 -3.22 -0.20
CA PRO A 68 11.79 -3.46 -0.83
C PRO A 68 10.68 -3.47 0.21
N VAL A 69 9.53 -2.92 -0.14
CA VAL A 69 8.28 -3.07 0.61
C VAL A 69 7.52 -4.29 0.09
N PHE A 70 7.50 -4.50 -1.23
CA PHE A 70 6.86 -5.66 -1.85
C PHE A 70 7.60 -6.18 -3.08
N ARG A 71 7.30 -7.43 -3.47
CA ARG A 71 7.67 -8.02 -4.76
C ARG A 71 6.46 -7.97 -5.68
N LEU A 72 6.60 -7.39 -6.86
CA LEU A 72 5.58 -7.37 -7.92
C LEU A 72 5.90 -8.43 -8.98
N ASN A 73 5.00 -9.41 -9.15
CA ASN A 73 4.99 -10.23 -10.35
C ASN A 73 4.15 -9.56 -11.44
N LYS A 74 4.81 -9.19 -12.54
CA LYS A 74 4.19 -8.59 -13.73
C LYS A 74 4.47 -9.45 -14.94
N GLU A 75 3.42 -10.10 -15.44
CA GLU A 75 3.47 -10.94 -16.66
C GLU A 75 4.54 -12.06 -16.57
N GLY A 76 4.68 -12.67 -15.39
CA GLY A 76 5.67 -13.72 -15.14
C GLY A 76 7.10 -13.22 -14.84
N ARG A 77 7.33 -11.91 -14.78
CA ARG A 77 8.59 -11.31 -14.33
C ARG A 77 8.45 -10.72 -12.94
N ASP A 78 9.39 -11.07 -12.05
CA ASP A 78 9.44 -10.54 -10.68
C ASP A 78 10.34 -9.30 -10.59
N PHE A 79 9.82 -8.27 -9.92
CA PHE A 79 10.52 -7.05 -9.54
C PHE A 79 10.30 -6.77 -8.06
N TYR A 80 11.22 -6.07 -7.42
CA TYR A 80 10.98 -5.43 -6.13
C TYR A 80 10.48 -3.99 -6.32
N VAL A 81 9.72 -3.48 -5.37
CA VAL A 81 9.31 -2.07 -5.28
C VAL A 81 9.58 -1.57 -3.86
N ASP A 82 10.13 -0.36 -3.74
CA ASP A 82 10.49 0.27 -2.46
C ASP A 82 9.42 1.24 -1.91
N GLU A 83 9.73 1.84 -0.76
CA GLU A 83 8.91 2.84 -0.04
C GLU A 83 8.63 4.11 -0.87
N LYS A 84 9.36 4.34 -1.98
CA LYS A 84 9.25 5.50 -2.88
C LYS A 84 8.63 5.12 -4.23
N GLY A 85 8.07 3.92 -4.36
CA GLY A 85 7.52 3.43 -5.62
C GLY A 85 8.57 3.16 -6.72
N VAL A 86 9.84 3.02 -6.38
CA VAL A 86 10.90 2.69 -7.36
C VAL A 86 10.96 1.18 -7.56
N GLU A 87 10.69 0.72 -8.79
CA GLU A 87 10.87 -0.68 -9.18
C GLU A 87 12.33 -1.01 -9.47
N PHE A 88 12.81 -2.16 -9.00
CA PHE A 88 14.16 -2.68 -9.25
C PHE A 88 14.16 -4.20 -9.43
N PRO A 89 15.09 -4.78 -10.22
CA PRO A 89 15.11 -6.21 -10.50
C PRO A 89 15.46 -7.04 -9.25
N ILE A 90 15.01 -8.30 -9.23
CA ILE A 90 15.45 -9.27 -8.23
C ILE A 90 16.97 -9.54 -8.34
N SER A 91 17.66 -9.66 -7.21
CA SER A 91 19.05 -10.13 -7.18
C SER A 91 19.09 -11.65 -7.37
N LYS A 92 20.16 -12.14 -8.01
CA LYS A 92 20.45 -13.58 -8.14
C LYS A 92 21.01 -14.17 -6.83
N THR A 93 21.61 -13.34 -5.99
CA THR A 93 22.33 -13.76 -4.78
C THR A 93 21.45 -13.72 -3.53
N TYR A 94 20.42 -12.86 -3.51
CA TYR A 94 19.62 -12.60 -2.30
C TYR A 94 18.13 -12.35 -2.59
N SER A 95 17.28 -12.97 -1.77
CA SER A 95 15.82 -12.82 -1.80
C SER A 95 15.34 -12.23 -0.48
N HIS A 96 14.73 -11.04 -0.51
CA HIS A 96 14.18 -10.41 0.69
C HIS A 96 12.75 -10.90 0.99
N PRO A 97 12.44 -11.26 2.26
CA PRO A 97 11.08 -11.63 2.66
C PRO A 97 10.18 -10.37 2.70
N CYS A 98 9.35 -10.22 1.68
CA CYS A 98 8.40 -9.12 1.52
C CYS A 98 7.11 -9.62 0.86
N MET A 99 6.03 -8.84 0.92
CA MET A 99 4.72 -9.28 0.44
C MET A 99 4.71 -9.48 -1.09
N LEU A 100 4.09 -10.57 -1.57
CA LEU A 100 3.95 -10.82 -3.00
C LEU A 100 2.70 -10.13 -3.55
N VAL A 101 2.88 -9.26 -4.54
CA VAL A 101 1.84 -8.59 -5.31
C VAL A 101 1.76 -9.21 -6.70
N THR A 102 0.55 -9.47 -7.18
CA THR A 102 0.29 -10.09 -8.49
C THR A 102 -0.75 -9.29 -9.30
N GLY A 103 -0.60 -9.27 -10.63
CA GLY A 103 -1.55 -8.66 -11.56
C GLY A 103 -1.07 -7.35 -12.18
N ASN A 104 -1.95 -6.68 -12.95
CA ASN A 104 -1.59 -5.49 -13.72
C ASN A 104 -1.63 -4.20 -12.88
N VAL A 105 -0.65 -4.07 -11.98
CA VAL A 105 -0.38 -2.85 -11.22
C VAL A 105 0.41 -1.86 -12.09
N LYS A 106 -0.04 -0.60 -12.11
CA LYS A 106 0.66 0.52 -12.76
C LYS A 106 1.56 1.26 -11.77
N ARG A 107 2.56 1.99 -12.29
CA ARG A 107 3.52 2.74 -11.44
C ARG A 107 2.86 3.84 -10.60
N ASP A 108 1.81 4.48 -11.11
CA ASP A 108 0.97 5.46 -10.40
C ASP A 108 0.25 4.88 -9.15
N GLU A 109 0.22 3.55 -9.01
CA GLU A 109 -0.41 2.87 -7.87
C GLU A 109 0.64 2.38 -6.83
N TYR A 110 1.93 2.41 -7.16
CA TYR A 110 2.99 1.78 -6.34
C TYR A 110 3.14 2.41 -4.96
N GLU A 111 3.06 3.74 -4.85
CA GLU A 111 3.18 4.44 -3.55
C GLU A 111 2.00 4.09 -2.62
N LYS A 112 0.76 4.14 -3.13
CA LYS A 112 -0.44 3.72 -2.37
C LYS A 112 -0.40 2.24 -1.98
N LEU A 113 0.18 1.40 -2.85
CA LEU A 113 0.32 -0.04 -2.58
C LEU A 113 1.43 -0.32 -1.55
N ALA A 114 2.51 0.45 -1.57
CA ALA A 114 3.53 0.45 -0.52
C ALA A 114 2.93 0.88 0.82
N GLU A 115 2.06 1.91 0.86
CA GLU A 115 1.30 2.25 2.07
C GLU A 115 0.45 1.06 2.54
N LEU A 116 -0.35 0.42 1.68
CA LEU A 116 -1.17 -0.74 2.06
C LEU A 116 -0.33 -1.87 2.69
N VAL A 117 0.81 -2.22 2.08
CA VAL A 117 1.71 -3.25 2.62
C VAL A 117 2.34 -2.79 3.94
N GLU A 118 2.77 -1.53 4.05
CA GLU A 118 3.37 -0.99 5.28
C GLU A 118 2.36 -0.91 6.44
N LYS A 119 1.06 -0.67 6.17
CA LYS A 119 0.00 -0.75 7.18
C LYS A 119 -0.30 -2.19 7.60
N ILE A 120 -0.18 -3.17 6.71
CA ILE A 120 -0.29 -4.60 7.04
C ILE A 120 0.92 -5.05 7.88
N ASP A 121 2.14 -4.67 7.49
CA ASP A 121 3.39 -5.00 8.19
C ASP A 121 3.53 -4.35 9.58
N LYS A 122 2.77 -3.28 9.84
CA LYS A 122 2.68 -2.61 11.16
C LYS A 122 1.79 -3.33 12.17
N ASP A 123 0.99 -4.31 11.75
CA ASP A 123 0.06 -5.03 12.62
C ASP A 123 0.38 -6.54 12.63
N ASP A 124 0.85 -7.04 13.78
CA ASP A 124 1.29 -8.45 13.94
C ASP A 124 0.22 -9.50 13.60
N PHE A 125 -1.06 -9.12 13.65
CA PHE A 125 -2.15 -9.95 13.15
C PHE A 125 -2.18 -9.94 11.62
N SER A 126 -2.37 -8.76 11.01
CA SER A 126 -2.49 -8.60 9.55
C SER A 126 -1.28 -9.14 8.79
N LYS A 127 -0.06 -8.92 9.32
CA LYS A 127 1.21 -9.44 8.78
C LYS A 127 1.30 -10.97 8.71
N LYS A 128 0.64 -11.68 9.64
CA LYS A 128 0.59 -13.16 9.67
C LYS A 128 -0.63 -13.70 8.92
N TYR A 129 -1.68 -12.88 8.83
CA TYR A 129 -2.94 -13.25 8.21
C TYR A 129 -2.92 -13.12 6.68
N PHE A 130 -2.21 -12.12 6.14
CA PHE A 130 -2.10 -11.88 4.70
C PHE A 130 -0.74 -12.27 4.14
N ILE A 131 -0.72 -13.16 3.15
CA ILE A 131 0.50 -13.66 2.49
C ILE A 131 0.81 -12.95 1.17
N GLY A 132 -0.15 -12.20 0.63
CA GLY A 132 0.02 -11.51 -0.65
C GLY A 132 -1.18 -10.68 -1.06
N ILE A 133 -1.04 -9.99 -2.20
CA ILE A 133 -2.04 -9.13 -2.82
C ILE A 133 -2.21 -9.53 -4.28
N SER A 134 -3.45 -9.51 -4.77
CA SER A 134 -3.78 -9.77 -6.17
C SER A 134 -4.73 -8.70 -6.70
N LYS A 135 -4.38 -8.12 -7.85
CA LYS A 135 -5.23 -7.15 -8.55
C LYS A 135 -6.07 -7.85 -9.62
N ASP A 136 -7.39 -7.69 -9.56
CA ASP A 136 -8.31 -8.31 -10.51
C ASP A 136 -8.34 -7.56 -11.87
N ARG A 137 -9.09 -8.13 -12.83
CA ARG A 137 -9.27 -7.53 -14.17
C ARG A 137 -10.16 -6.27 -14.17
N ASN A 138 -10.87 -6.01 -13.08
CA ASN A 138 -11.76 -4.85 -12.91
C ASN A 138 -11.04 -3.67 -12.24
N GLY A 139 -9.81 -3.87 -11.76
CA GLY A 139 -8.98 -2.87 -11.07
C GLY A 139 -8.95 -3.00 -9.54
N ASN A 140 -9.73 -3.92 -8.94
CA ASN A 140 -9.80 -4.10 -7.49
C ASN A 140 -8.57 -4.85 -6.94
N TYR A 141 -8.10 -4.42 -5.77
CA TYR A 141 -7.13 -5.15 -4.96
C TYR A 141 -7.83 -6.15 -4.03
N ASN A 142 -7.24 -7.33 -3.93
CA ASN A 142 -7.71 -8.42 -3.05
C ASN A 142 -6.53 -8.98 -2.27
N LEU A 143 -6.66 -9.09 -0.96
CA LEU A 143 -5.67 -9.72 -0.11
C LEU A 143 -5.86 -11.24 -0.12
N LEU A 144 -4.73 -11.96 -0.15
CA LEU A 144 -4.65 -13.41 -0.08
C LEU A 144 -4.36 -13.80 1.37
N THR A 145 -5.24 -14.60 1.97
CA THR A 145 -5.08 -15.09 3.35
C THR A 145 -4.14 -16.29 3.39
N SER A 146 -3.51 -16.53 4.55
CA SER A 146 -2.64 -17.68 4.78
C SER A 146 -3.37 -19.03 4.70
N GLU A 147 -4.66 -19.05 5.06
CA GLU A 147 -5.52 -20.24 5.07
C GLU A 147 -6.18 -20.51 3.70
N GLY A 148 -6.34 -19.48 2.87
CA GLY A 148 -6.84 -19.61 1.49
C GLY A 148 -8.34 -19.88 1.30
N HIS A 149 -9.11 -20.21 2.35
CA HIS A 149 -10.54 -20.54 2.25
C HIS A 149 -11.39 -19.47 1.55
N TYR A 150 -11.07 -18.19 1.72
CA TYR A 150 -11.77 -17.07 1.09
C TYR A 150 -10.84 -15.92 0.68
N LYS A 151 -11.31 -15.11 -0.28
CA LYS A 151 -10.61 -13.90 -0.74
C LYS A 151 -11.14 -12.66 -0.02
N VAL A 152 -10.24 -11.74 0.35
CA VAL A 152 -10.60 -10.48 1.01
C VAL A 152 -10.51 -9.33 0.01
N GLU A 153 -11.65 -8.80 -0.47
CA GLU A 153 -11.65 -7.67 -1.41
C GLU A 153 -11.46 -6.33 -0.68
N ILE A 154 -10.38 -5.61 -1.00
CA ILE A 154 -10.12 -4.23 -0.55
C ILE A 154 -10.76 -3.21 -1.50
N GLY A 155 -10.88 -3.54 -2.78
CA GLY A 155 -11.37 -2.63 -3.82
C GLY A 155 -10.29 -1.65 -4.25
N ASP A 156 -10.57 -0.36 -4.18
CA ASP A 156 -9.62 0.74 -4.35
C ASP A 156 -8.59 0.82 -3.19
N LEU A 157 -7.49 1.55 -3.41
CA LEU A 157 -6.45 1.82 -2.42
C LEU A 157 -6.71 3.07 -1.55
N ASP A 158 -7.95 3.56 -1.47
CA ASP A 158 -8.30 4.69 -0.61
C ASP A 158 -8.83 4.20 0.75
N HIS A 159 -8.65 5.01 1.78
CA HIS A 159 -9.08 4.72 3.16
C HIS A 159 -8.53 3.39 3.74
N ILE A 160 -7.33 2.97 3.31
CA ILE A 160 -6.61 1.75 3.74
C ILE A 160 -6.74 1.49 5.25
N ASP A 161 -6.42 2.48 6.09
CA ASP A 161 -6.46 2.34 7.55
C ASP A 161 -7.85 1.99 8.08
N PHE A 162 -8.92 2.45 7.43
CA PHE A 162 -10.28 2.07 7.82
C PHE A 162 -10.60 0.64 7.36
N LYS A 163 -10.25 0.28 6.13
CA LYS A 163 -10.52 -1.06 5.56
C LYS A 163 -9.80 -2.18 6.33
N VAL A 164 -8.51 -2.00 6.63
CA VAL A 164 -7.71 -3.00 7.38
C VAL A 164 -8.21 -3.17 8.82
N ARG A 165 -8.49 -2.07 9.54
CA ARG A 165 -9.08 -2.14 10.91
C ARG A 165 -10.50 -2.69 10.91
N GLY A 166 -11.30 -2.38 9.89
CA GLY A 166 -12.64 -2.94 9.70
C GLY A 166 -12.60 -4.45 9.52
N PHE A 167 -11.71 -4.95 8.64
CA PHE A 167 -11.49 -6.39 8.48
C PHE A 167 -11.04 -7.05 9.79
N LYS A 168 -10.03 -6.50 10.47
CA LYS A 168 -9.54 -7.04 11.75
C LYS A 168 -10.66 -7.13 12.81
N THR A 169 -11.47 -6.07 12.93
CA THR A 169 -12.64 -6.05 13.83
C THR A 169 -13.68 -7.12 13.47
N PHE A 170 -13.84 -7.43 12.18
CA PHE A 170 -14.73 -8.49 11.71
C PHE A 170 -14.19 -9.89 12.00
N VAL A 171 -12.87 -10.11 11.87
CA VAL A 171 -12.24 -11.37 12.29
C VAL A 171 -12.46 -11.59 13.79
N GLU A 172 -12.03 -10.63 14.61
CA GLU A 172 -12.05 -10.71 16.08
C GLU A 172 -13.46 -10.92 16.66
N LYS A 173 -14.51 -10.39 16.01
CA LYS A 173 -15.89 -10.44 16.54
C LYS A 173 -16.79 -11.51 15.91
N TYR A 174 -16.49 -11.98 14.69
CA TYR A 174 -17.39 -12.88 13.96
C TYR A 174 -16.69 -14.14 13.45
N LEU A 175 -15.57 -14.02 12.73
CA LEU A 175 -14.93 -15.19 12.12
C LEU A 175 -14.33 -16.15 13.16
N VAL A 176 -13.86 -15.64 14.31
CA VAL A 176 -13.41 -16.46 15.45
C VAL A 176 -14.52 -17.41 15.96
N TYR A 177 -15.79 -17.13 15.67
CA TYR A 177 -16.96 -17.92 16.09
C TYR A 177 -17.69 -18.59 14.93
N GLN A 178 -17.10 -18.66 13.73
CA GLN A 178 -17.70 -19.26 12.53
C GLN A 178 -16.72 -20.20 11.84
N ASP A 179 -17.24 -21.15 11.06
CA ASP A 179 -16.41 -22.02 10.23
C ASP A 179 -15.73 -21.20 9.10
N PRO A 180 -14.39 -21.31 8.91
CA PRO A 180 -13.68 -20.61 7.83
C PRO A 180 -14.19 -20.92 6.43
N GLU A 181 -14.69 -22.13 6.17
CA GLU A 181 -15.22 -22.56 4.87
C GLU A 181 -16.64 -22.03 4.61
N LYS A 182 -17.31 -21.44 5.60
CA LYS A 182 -18.67 -20.89 5.45
C LYS A 182 -18.76 -19.78 4.41
N TYR A 183 -17.67 -19.05 4.20
CA TYR A 183 -17.58 -17.92 3.28
C TYR A 183 -16.63 -18.21 2.13
N SER A 184 -16.98 -17.75 0.93
CA SER A 184 -16.09 -17.77 -0.25
C SER A 184 -15.34 -16.45 -0.43
N ARG A 185 -15.85 -15.36 0.14
CA ARG A 185 -15.34 -14.00 -0.05
C ARG A 185 -15.79 -13.05 1.06
N VAL A 186 -14.90 -12.15 1.49
CA VAL A 186 -15.20 -11.05 2.43
C VAL A 186 -14.84 -9.74 1.75
N SER A 187 -15.81 -8.85 1.51
CA SER A 187 -15.59 -7.59 0.78
C SER A 187 -15.67 -6.39 1.73
N VAL A 188 -14.56 -5.67 1.90
CA VAL A 188 -14.42 -4.47 2.75
C VAL A 188 -14.25 -3.18 1.94
N LYS A 189 -14.50 -3.24 0.63
CA LYS A 189 -14.41 -2.08 -0.29
C LYS A 189 -15.52 -1.05 -0.08
N TYR A 190 -16.63 -1.43 0.54
CA TYR A 190 -17.77 -0.56 0.77
C TYR A 190 -17.58 0.22 2.08
N GLN A 191 -17.93 1.50 2.08
CA GLN A 191 -17.85 2.33 3.30
C GLN A 191 -18.86 1.84 4.36
N ASN A 192 -18.41 1.74 5.61
CA ASN A 192 -19.20 1.38 6.79
C ASN A 192 -19.93 0.01 6.76
N GLN A 193 -19.69 -0.85 5.77
CA GLN A 193 -20.32 -2.18 5.66
C GLN A 193 -19.32 -3.23 5.16
N ILE A 194 -19.45 -4.46 5.65
CA ILE A 194 -18.65 -5.61 5.23
C ILE A 194 -19.59 -6.62 4.59
N VAL A 195 -19.31 -6.99 3.34
CA VAL A 195 -20.20 -7.83 2.53
C VAL A 195 -19.56 -9.21 2.33
N THR A 196 -20.08 -10.20 3.04
CA THR A 196 -19.66 -11.61 2.90
C THR A 196 -20.42 -12.30 1.78
N THR A 197 -19.74 -13.08 0.95
CA THR A 197 -20.36 -14.06 0.05
C THR A 197 -20.24 -15.45 0.68
N LEU A 198 -21.37 -16.16 0.84
CA LEU A 198 -21.38 -17.53 1.35
C LEU A 198 -20.63 -18.49 0.39
N ASN A 199 -20.15 -19.61 0.91
CA ASN A 199 -19.61 -20.70 0.11
C ASN A 199 -20.75 -21.62 -0.36
N PRO A 200 -20.96 -21.82 -1.69
CA PRO A 200 -21.98 -22.72 -2.22
C PRO A 200 -21.75 -24.21 -1.94
N TYR A 201 -20.57 -24.60 -1.46
CA TYR A 201 -20.22 -26.00 -1.16
C TYR A 201 -20.28 -26.34 0.33
N PHE A 202 -20.55 -25.36 1.20
CA PHE A 202 -20.65 -25.54 2.65
C PHE A 202 -22.11 -25.83 3.04
N LYS A 203 -22.38 -27.06 3.48
CA LYS A 203 -23.75 -27.64 3.62
C LYS A 203 -24.75 -26.79 4.41
N GLU A 204 -24.31 -26.08 5.45
CA GLU A 204 -25.22 -25.23 6.24
C GLU A 204 -25.79 -24.03 5.45
N ASN A 205 -25.11 -23.62 4.37
CA ASN A 205 -25.54 -22.51 3.54
C ASN A 205 -26.67 -22.88 2.57
N ASP A 206 -26.89 -24.18 2.29
CA ASP A 206 -27.81 -24.66 1.25
C ASP A 206 -29.23 -24.07 1.40
N SER A 207 -29.78 -24.10 2.62
CA SER A 207 -31.11 -23.54 2.89
C SER A 207 -31.18 -22.02 2.73
N ILE A 208 -30.10 -21.30 3.07
CA ILE A 208 -30.01 -19.84 2.97
C ILE A 208 -29.91 -19.43 1.49
N LEU A 209 -29.07 -20.12 0.72
CA LEU A 209 -28.89 -19.89 -0.71
C LEU A 209 -30.17 -20.21 -1.51
N GLN A 210 -30.87 -21.30 -1.17
CA GLN A 210 -32.16 -21.63 -1.77
C GLN A 210 -33.26 -20.61 -1.45
N ALA A 211 -33.25 -20.00 -0.25
CA ALA A 211 -34.18 -18.93 0.09
C ALA A 211 -33.89 -17.66 -0.72
N GLY A 212 -32.65 -17.16 -0.70
CA GLY A 212 -32.27 -15.93 -1.41
C GLY A 212 -32.51 -16.02 -2.93
N ASN A 213 -32.23 -17.18 -3.55
CA ASN A 213 -32.50 -17.40 -4.97
C ASN A 213 -34.00 -17.32 -5.31
N LYS A 214 -34.89 -17.78 -4.41
CA LYS A 214 -36.35 -17.71 -4.57
C LYS A 214 -36.92 -16.31 -4.37
N GLU A 215 -36.19 -15.41 -3.72
CA GLU A 215 -36.57 -14.00 -3.57
C GLU A 215 -36.04 -13.15 -4.73
N LEU A 216 -34.79 -13.37 -5.15
CA LEU A 216 -34.22 -12.76 -6.35
C LEU A 216 -35.03 -13.10 -7.61
N ALA A 217 -35.53 -14.33 -7.74
CA ALA A 217 -36.41 -14.75 -8.83
C ALA A 217 -37.82 -14.11 -8.80
N LYS A 218 -38.20 -13.41 -7.72
CA LYS A 218 -39.45 -12.65 -7.61
C LYS A 218 -39.26 -11.14 -7.82
N ALA A 219 -38.02 -10.66 -7.92
CA ALA A 219 -37.76 -9.26 -8.23
C ALA A 219 -38.18 -8.95 -9.68
N PRO A 220 -38.91 -7.86 -9.94
CA PRO A 220 -39.36 -7.54 -11.29
C PRO A 220 -38.18 -7.19 -12.20
N LEU A 221 -38.08 -7.90 -13.33
CA LEU A 221 -37.12 -7.59 -14.40
C LEU A 221 -37.36 -6.18 -14.93
N VAL A 222 -36.37 -5.28 -14.75
CA VAL A 222 -36.40 -3.93 -15.34
C VAL A 222 -36.15 -4.05 -16.84
N THR A 223 -37.22 -4.10 -17.61
CA THR A 223 -37.17 -4.27 -19.08
C THR A 223 -36.59 -3.04 -19.76
N VAL A 224 -35.28 -3.04 -20.01
CA VAL A 224 -34.61 -2.03 -20.83
C VAL A 224 -35.15 -2.12 -22.26
N ARG A 225 -36.03 -1.18 -22.63
CA ARG A 225 -36.57 -1.09 -24.00
C ARG A 225 -35.47 -0.68 -24.96
N LYS A 226 -35.14 -1.59 -25.88
CA LYS A 226 -34.26 -1.34 -27.03
C LYS A 226 -35.05 -0.58 -28.10
N THR A 227 -34.54 0.56 -28.55
CA THR A 227 -35.00 1.26 -29.77
C THR A 227 -33.80 1.70 -30.58
N GLU A 228 -33.72 1.24 -31.82
CA GLU A 228 -32.64 1.52 -32.77
C GLU A 228 -33.07 2.62 -33.75
N GLY A 229 -32.17 3.53 -34.13
CA GLY A 229 -32.49 4.61 -35.08
C GLY A 229 -31.46 5.74 -35.13
N GLN A 230 -30.73 5.82 -36.22
CA GLN A 230 -29.81 6.90 -36.62
C GLN A 230 -30.02 7.18 -38.13
N PRO A 231 -29.48 8.26 -38.75
CA PRO A 231 -29.08 9.57 -38.20
C PRO A 231 -29.53 10.75 -39.11
N LYS A 232 -29.31 12.03 -38.70
CA LYS A 232 -28.77 13.12 -39.56
C LYS A 232 -28.47 14.43 -38.80
N LEU A 233 -27.71 15.33 -39.43
CA LEU A 233 -27.23 16.60 -38.88
C LEU A 233 -27.98 17.82 -39.45
N THR A 234 -28.00 18.93 -38.70
CA THR A 234 -27.97 20.32 -39.23
C THR A 234 -27.54 21.31 -38.12
N GLU A 235 -27.34 22.59 -38.45
CA GLU A 235 -26.40 23.48 -37.75
C GLU A 235 -26.98 24.62 -36.86
N SER A 236 -26.16 25.00 -35.87
CA SER A 236 -25.83 26.38 -35.44
C SER A 236 -26.91 27.44 -35.15
N ARG A 237 -27.01 27.85 -33.86
CA ARG A 237 -26.76 29.28 -33.50
C ARG A 237 -26.41 29.54 -32.03
N LYS A 238 -25.71 30.67 -31.81
CA LYS A 238 -25.41 31.33 -30.53
C LYS A 238 -26.44 32.48 -30.32
N ILE A 239 -26.64 33.08 -29.14
CA ILE A 239 -25.89 33.04 -27.87
C ILE A 239 -26.83 33.39 -26.69
N SER A 240 -26.46 33.05 -25.44
CA SER A 240 -26.39 34.01 -24.31
C SER A 240 -26.08 33.32 -22.96
N SER A 241 -25.72 34.15 -21.98
CA SER A 241 -25.93 33.94 -20.53
C SER A 241 -26.79 35.10 -20.00
N PRO A 242 -27.24 35.09 -18.73
CA PRO A 242 -26.57 35.96 -17.76
C PRO A 242 -26.47 35.39 -16.32
N SER A 243 -25.88 36.18 -15.42
CA SER A 243 -25.76 35.94 -13.98
C SER A 243 -26.31 37.17 -13.21
N VAL A 244 -26.19 37.17 -11.87
CA VAL A 244 -26.13 38.33 -10.93
C VAL A 244 -27.32 38.56 -9.95
N LYS A 245 -27.01 38.32 -8.66
CA LYS A 245 -27.46 38.96 -7.38
C LYS A 245 -28.95 39.10 -6.98
N ALA A 246 -29.29 38.34 -5.93
CA ALA A 246 -29.55 38.79 -4.55
C ALA A 246 -30.45 40.02 -4.23
N LYS A 247 -31.33 39.83 -3.23
CA LYS A 247 -31.75 40.87 -2.26
C LYS A 247 -32.11 40.25 -0.89
N GLU A 248 -32.38 41.10 0.09
CA GLU A 248 -32.25 40.86 1.53
C GLU A 248 -33.53 41.29 2.31
N SER A 249 -33.85 40.63 3.43
CA SER A 249 -34.79 41.16 4.45
C SER A 249 -34.68 40.42 5.80
N GLU A 250 -34.79 41.15 6.91
CA GLU A 250 -34.68 40.64 8.29
C GLU A 250 -36.02 40.18 8.91
N LYS A 251 -35.96 39.35 9.98
CA LYS A 251 -36.68 39.64 11.25
C LYS A 251 -36.17 38.82 12.46
N LYS A 252 -36.50 39.29 13.68
CA LYS A 252 -35.84 38.97 14.96
C LYS A 252 -36.65 38.03 15.88
N LYS A 253 -35.95 37.27 16.74
CA LYS A 253 -36.20 37.03 18.20
C LYS A 253 -35.10 36.12 18.79
N THR A 254 -34.26 36.60 19.73
CA THR A 254 -34.39 36.46 21.21
C THR A 254 -34.15 35.01 21.70
N ILE A 255 -32.92 34.59 22.06
CA ILE A 255 -32.16 34.80 23.33
C ILE A 255 -32.71 34.03 24.54
N THR A 256 -31.90 33.10 25.09
CA THR A 256 -31.75 32.70 26.53
C THR A 256 -30.57 31.69 26.59
N THR A 257 -29.33 32.03 27.00
CA THR A 257 -28.72 31.97 28.37
C THR A 257 -28.84 30.62 29.11
N LEU A 258 -27.83 30.04 29.80
CA LEU A 258 -26.60 30.53 30.46
C LEU A 258 -25.46 29.46 30.57
N ARG A 259 -24.23 29.93 30.86
CA ARG A 259 -23.07 29.35 31.62
C ARG A 259 -22.99 27.83 31.89
N GLU A 260 -21.89 27.11 31.60
CA GLU A 260 -20.46 27.24 32.01
C GLU A 260 -20.11 26.52 33.33
N THR A 261 -19.13 25.60 33.27
CA THR A 261 -18.22 25.29 34.40
C THR A 261 -16.96 24.55 33.93
N LYS A 262 -15.79 24.91 34.49
CA LYS A 262 -14.53 24.15 34.33
C LYS A 262 -14.37 23.13 35.47
N ARG A 263 -13.64 22.04 35.21
CA ARG A 263 -12.82 21.40 36.24
C ARG A 263 -11.44 21.06 35.66
N ILE A 264 -10.43 21.04 36.54
CA ILE A 264 -9.00 20.93 36.24
C ILE A 264 -8.46 19.69 37.00
N GLU A 265 -7.19 19.33 36.75
CA GLU A 265 -6.33 18.34 37.46
C GLU A 265 -6.18 16.98 36.73
N LYS A 266 -5.00 16.32 36.72
CA LYS A 266 -3.63 16.69 37.17
C LYS A 266 -2.57 15.86 36.39
N LYS A 267 -1.27 16.18 36.54
CA LYS A 267 -0.13 15.49 35.89
C LYS A 267 1.03 15.27 36.86
N PRO A 268 1.64 14.07 36.89
CA PRO A 268 3.07 13.86 37.20
C PRO A 268 3.86 13.47 35.92
N ALA A 269 5.05 14.02 35.66
CA ALA A 269 6.36 13.47 36.07
C ALA A 269 6.66 12.08 35.44
N ALA A 270 7.37 11.92 34.32
CA ALA A 270 8.70 12.42 33.89
C ALA A 270 9.89 11.68 34.56
N ALA A 271 10.53 10.78 33.80
CA ALA A 271 11.76 10.06 34.16
C ALA A 271 12.81 10.20 33.04
N LYS A 272 14.11 10.08 33.39
CA LYS A 272 15.25 10.49 32.55
C LYS A 272 15.70 9.36 31.57
N PRO A 273 16.21 9.70 30.37
CA PRO A 273 16.75 8.71 29.43
C PRO A 273 18.09 8.13 29.90
N LYS A 274 18.35 6.86 29.58
CA LYS A 274 19.67 6.22 29.74
C LYS A 274 20.54 6.43 28.49
N LYS A 275 21.87 6.35 28.68
CA LYS A 275 22.88 6.77 27.70
C LYS A 275 22.96 5.84 26.49
N LYS A 276 23.22 6.40 25.29
CA LYS A 276 23.72 5.62 24.14
C LYS A 276 25.18 5.24 24.38
N ALA A 277 25.57 4.03 23.98
CA ALA A 277 26.98 3.65 23.84
C ALA A 277 27.38 3.75 22.35
N THR A 278 28.49 4.42 22.07
CA THR A 278 29.14 4.43 20.75
C THR A 278 30.32 3.47 20.77
N VAL A 279 30.28 2.45 19.91
CA VAL A 279 31.45 1.61 19.63
C VAL A 279 32.25 2.27 18.49
N LYS A 280 33.56 2.42 18.68
CA LYS A 280 34.53 2.67 17.60
C LYS A 280 35.22 1.35 17.27
N ILE A 281 35.62 1.18 16.01
CA ILE A 281 36.55 0.15 15.53
C ILE A 281 37.59 0.88 14.65
N GLU A 282 38.82 0.37 14.60
CA GLU A 282 40.01 1.00 13.99
C GLU A 282 40.23 0.62 12.50
#